data_AF-A0A2M7RZ29-F1
#
_entry.id   AF-A0A2M7RZ29-F1
#
_cell.length_a   1.000
_cell.length_b   1.000
_cell.length_c   1.000
_cell.angle_alpha   90.00
_cell.angle_beta   90.00
_cell.angle_gamma   90.00
#
_symmetry.space_group_name_H-M   'P 1'
#
loop_
_entity.id
_entity.type
_entity.pdbx_description
1 polymer ?
#
loop_
_entity_poly.entity_id
_entity_poly.type
_entity_poly.pdbx_seq_one_letter_code
_entity_poly.pdbx_strand_id
1 'polypeptide(L)' 'MIYQKDGPGILKRLYFDRIVSPDDLKDKEKLECKECKTVLGIRTIYKKESRPAYRLFAGAIEKKIVKGNKIVLWAQK' A
#
# COMPACT_ATOMS: atom_id res chain seq x y z
N MET A 1 2.86 7.16 2.10
CA MET A 1 3.11 5.71 2.14
C MET A 1 4.10 5.36 1.06
N ILE A 2 5.07 4.51 1.36
CA ILE A 2 6.01 3.95 0.40
C ILE A 2 5.61 2.50 0.16
N TYR A 3 5.42 2.16 -1.12
CA TYR A 3 4.99 0.84 -1.55
C TYR A 3 5.82 0.36 -2.73
N GLN A 4 6.31 -0.88 -2.66
CA GLN A 4 7.01 -1.53 -3.76
C GLN A 4 6.00 -2.12 -4.75
N LYS A 5 5.86 -1.49 -5.93
CA LYS A 5 4.96 -1.99 -6.98
C LYS A 5 5.63 -3.09 -7.82
N ASP A 6 4.95 -4.21 -7.95
CA ASP A 6 5.27 -5.27 -8.91
C ASP A 6 4.63 -4.98 -10.29
N GLY A 7 5.43 -5.10 -11.36
CA GLY A 7 4.99 -5.06 -12.77
C GLY A 7 4.37 -3.74 -13.28
N PRO A 8 3.83 -3.72 -14.51
CA PRO A 8 3.05 -2.60 -15.06
C PRO A 8 1.59 -2.60 -14.55
N GLY A 9 0.79 -1.61 -14.93
CA GLY A 9 -0.67 -1.59 -14.67
C GLY A 9 -1.16 -0.87 -13.40
N ILE A 10 -2.48 -0.92 -13.20
CA ILE A 10 -3.21 -0.27 -12.11
C ILE A 10 -3.02 -1.04 -10.80
N LEU A 11 -2.87 -0.31 -9.70
CA LEU A 11 -2.77 -0.90 -8.37
C LEU A 11 -4.18 -1.26 -7.87
N LYS A 12 -4.51 -2.56 -7.85
CA LYS A 12 -5.80 -3.05 -7.30
C LYS A 12 -5.68 -3.50 -5.85
N ARG A 13 -4.46 -3.80 -5.42
CA ARG A 13 -4.14 -4.34 -4.09
C ARG A 13 -2.82 -3.80 -3.59
N LEU A 14 -2.69 -3.68 -2.27
CA LEU A 14 -1.44 -3.40 -1.57
C LEU A 14 -1.10 -4.59 -0.70
N TYR A 15 -0.10 -5.39 -1.09
CA TYR A 15 0.36 -6.52 -0.27
C TYR A 15 1.17 -6.02 0.92
N PHE A 16 0.94 -6.61 2.09
CA PHE A 16 1.50 -6.09 3.34
C PHE A 16 3.03 -6.17 3.38
N ASP A 17 3.61 -7.20 2.80
CA ASP A 17 5.07 -7.38 2.70
C ASP A 17 5.73 -6.45 1.65
N ARG A 18 4.92 -5.72 0.85
CA ARG A 18 5.39 -4.68 -0.08
C ARG A 18 5.21 -3.26 0.46
N ILE A 19 4.56 -3.10 1.61
CA ILE A 19 4.49 -1.81 2.30
C ILE A 19 5.83 -1.59 2.99
N VAL A 20 6.58 -0.60 2.50
CA VAL A 20 7.89 -0.24 3.05
C VAL A 20 7.72 0.73 4.23
N SER A 21 6.75 1.64 4.15
CA SER A 21 6.47 2.57 5.24
C SER A 21 5.09 3.23 5.11
N PRO A 22 4.39 3.50 6.23
CA PRO A 22 4.77 3.13 7.59
C PRO A 22 4.36 1.68 7.94
N ASP A 23 5.06 1.06 8.89
CA ASP A 23 4.86 -0.37 9.23
C ASP A 23 3.51 -0.64 9.92
N ASP A 24 3.00 0.35 10.66
CA ASP A 24 1.72 0.31 11.39
C ASP A 24 0.48 0.11 10.51
N LEU A 25 0.64 0.19 9.18
CA LEU A 25 -0.43 -0.12 8.25
C LEU A 25 -0.73 -1.62 8.17
N LYS A 26 0.13 -2.53 8.61
CA LYS A 26 -0.12 -3.98 8.48
C LYS A 26 -1.14 -4.50 9.48
N ASP A 27 -1.36 -3.77 10.57
CA ASP A 27 -2.25 -4.19 11.66
C ASP A 27 -3.69 -3.67 11.52
N LYS A 28 -3.94 -2.71 10.63
CA LYS A 28 -5.25 -2.07 10.49
C LYS A 28 -6.23 -2.88 9.65
N GLU A 29 -7.51 -2.78 9.95
CA GLU A 29 -8.57 -3.42 9.17
C GLU A 29 -8.91 -2.65 7.88
N LYS A 30 -8.69 -1.34 7.89
CA LYS A 30 -8.93 -0.45 6.76
C LYS A 30 -7.72 0.44 6.50
N LEU A 31 -7.47 0.70 5.23
CA LEU A 31 -6.52 1.71 4.81
C LEU A 31 -7.25 3.05 4.74
N GLU A 32 -6.88 3.99 5.60
CA GLU A 32 -7.52 5.30 5.71
C GLU A 32 -6.52 6.41 5.45
N CYS A 33 -6.93 7.44 4.71
CA CYS A 33 -6.14 8.65 4.54
C CYS A 33 -6.01 9.40 5.89
N LYS A 34 -4.79 9.69 6.32
CA LYS A 34 -4.56 10.37 7.61
C LYS A 34 -5.15 11.79 7.65
N GLU A 35 -5.19 12.48 6.52
CA GLU A 35 -5.66 13.86 6.40
C GLU A 35 -7.17 13.97 6.23
N CYS A 36 -7.75 13.36 5.19
CA CYS A 36 -9.17 13.49 4.88
C CYS A 36 -10.07 12.37 5.43
N LYS A 37 -9.50 11.37 6.10
CA LYS A 37 -10.22 10.21 6.68
C LYS A 37 -10.98 9.33 5.68
N THR A 38 -10.79 9.54 4.37
CA THR A 38 -11.39 8.67 3.34
C THR A 38 -10.82 7.25 3.47
N VAL A 39 -11.70 6.26 3.43
CA VAL A 39 -11.31 4.85 3.38
C VAL A 39 -10.90 4.50 1.95
N LEU A 40 -9.64 4.11 1.78
CA LEU A 40 -9.00 3.83 0.49
C LEU A 40 -9.08 2.34 0.11
N GLY A 41 -9.24 1.47 1.11
CA GLY A 41 -9.36 0.03 0.93
C GLY A 41 -9.60 -0.74 2.22
N ILE A 42 -9.90 -2.02 2.06
CA ILE A 42 -10.21 -2.96 3.15
C ILE A 42 -9.21 -4.11 3.20
N ARG A 43 -8.86 -4.56 4.41
CA ARG A 43 -7.99 -5.72 4.60
C ARG A 43 -8.66 -6.97 4.03
N THR A 44 -7.87 -7.80 3.35
CA THR A 44 -8.30 -9.06 2.75
C THR A 44 -7.12 -10.02 2.65
N ILE A 45 -7.41 -11.31 2.50
CA ILE A 45 -6.44 -12.29 2.02
C ILE A 45 -6.67 -12.50 0.53
N TYR A 46 -5.64 -12.30 -0.30
CA TYR A 46 -5.76 -12.60 -1.72
C TYR A 46 -5.69 -14.11 -1.94
N LYS A 47 -6.85 -14.73 -2.17
CA LYS A 47 -7.03 -16.20 -2.17
C LYS A 47 -6.04 -16.96 -3.07
N LYS A 48 -5.67 -16.43 -4.24
CA LYS A 48 -4.77 -17.14 -5.18
C LYS A 48 -3.34 -17.29 -4.66
N GLU A 49 -2.88 -16.35 -3.83
CA GLU A 49 -1.52 -16.34 -3.28
C GLU A 49 -1.50 -16.54 -1.76
N SER A 50 -2.68 -16.74 -1.14
CA SER A 50 -2.87 -16.73 0.32
C SER A 50 -2.18 -15.55 1.04
N ARG A 51 -2.13 -14.40 0.37
CA ARG A 51 -1.27 -13.28 0.78
C ARG A 51 -2.07 -12.12 1.35
N PRO A 52 -1.75 -11.61 2.56
CA PRO A 52 -2.44 -10.46 3.16
C PRO A 52 -2.26 -9.19 2.34
N ALA A 53 -3.36 -8.45 2.14
CA ALA A 53 -3.35 -7.22 1.37
C ALA A 53 -4.51 -6.28 1.76
N TYR A 54 -4.41 -5.03 1.35
CA TYR A 54 -5.57 -4.18 1.18
C TYR A 54 -6.16 -4.35 -0.22
N ARG A 55 -7.47 -4.58 -0.33
CA ARG A 55 -8.23 -4.40 -1.59
C ARG A 55 -8.58 -2.93 -1.71
N LEU A 56 -8.07 -2.28 -2.75
CA LEU A 56 -8.31 -0.87 -3.00
C LEU A 56 -9.67 -0.65 -3.66
N PHE A 57 -10.32 0.47 -3.34
CA PHE A 57 -11.44 0.97 -4.12
C PHE A 57 -10.93 1.60 -5.42
N ALA A 58 -11.68 1.41 -6.50
CA ALA A 58 -11.28 1.92 -7.81
C ALA A 58 -11.19 3.46 -7.78
N GLY A 59 -10.06 4.00 -8.24
CA GLY A 59 -9.83 5.45 -8.26
C GLY A 59 -9.51 6.09 -6.90
N ALA A 60 -9.48 5.32 -5.80
CA ALA A 60 -9.24 5.89 -4.46
C ALA A 60 -7.78 6.32 -4.24
N ILE A 61 -6.84 5.86 -5.06
CA ILE A 61 -5.44 6.22 -4.94
C ILE A 61 -4.82 6.57 -6.28
N GLU A 62 -3.90 7.53 -6.24
CA GLU A 62 -2.94 7.80 -7.29
C GLU A 62 -1.55 7.37 -6.85
N LYS A 63 -0.68 7.04 -7.81
CA LYS A 63 0.69 6.59 -7.54
C LYS A 63 1.70 7.51 -8.21
N LYS A 64 2.80 7.77 -7.52
CA LYS A 64 3.99 8.43 -8.10
C LYS A 64 5.16 7.47 -8.05
N ILE A 65 5.77 7.19 -9.19
CA ILE A 65 6.96 6.34 -9.26
C ILE A 65 8.19 7.17 -8.87
N VAL A 66 9.00 6.62 -7.98
CA VAL A 66 10.21 7.25 -7.44
C VAL A 66 11.39 6.28 -7.50
N LYS A 67 12.62 6.79 -7.67
CA LYS A 67 13.84 5.97 -7.70
C LYS A 67 14.13 5.41 -6.29
N GLY A 68 14.34 4.10 -6.19
CA GLY A 68 14.53 3.38 -4.91
C GLY A 68 15.64 3.94 -4.03
N ASN A 69 16.77 4.35 -4.60
CA ASN A 69 17.92 4.87 -3.84
C ASN A 69 17.58 6.13 -2.99
N LYS A 70 16.55 6.90 -3.36
CA LYS A 70 16.12 8.07 -2.58
C LYS A 70 15.16 7.73 -1.43
N ILE A 71 14.54 6.56 -1.48
CA ILE A 71 13.45 6.16 -0.58
C ILE A 71 13.99 5.51 0.70
N VAL A 72 15.03 4.67 0.56
CA VAL A 72 15.66 3.98 1.70
C VAL A 72 16.19 4.98 2.73
N LEU A 73 16.70 6.12 2.27
CA LEU A 73 17.21 7.20 3.12
C LEU A 73 16.14 7.91 3.96
N TRP A 74 14.86 7.82 3.60
CA TRP A 74 13.75 8.49 4.30
C TRP A 74 12.95 7.54 5.19
N ALA A 75 13.02 6.24 4.93
CA ALA A 75 12.33 5.22 5.74
C ALA A 75 13.13 4.79 6.98
N GLN A 76 14.42 5.18 7.07
CA GLN A 76 15.34 4.86 8.18
C GLN A 76 15.52 6.02 9.18
N LYS A 77 14.86 7.16 8.98
CA LYS A 77 14.74 8.26 9.94
C LYS A 77 13.36 8.24 10.57
#